data_AF-A0A833GI27-F1
#
_entry.id   AF-A0A833GI27-F1
#
_cell.length_a   1.000
_cell.length_b   1.000
_cell.length_c   1.000
_cell.angle_alpha   90.00
_cell.angle_beta   90.00
_cell.angle_gamma   90.00
#
_symmetry.space_group_name_H-M   'P 1'
#
loop_
_entity.id
_entity.type
_entity.pdbx_description
1 polymer ?
#
loop_
_entity_poly.entity_id
_entity_poly.type
_entity_poly.pdbx_seq_one_letter_code
_entity_poly.pdbx_strand_id
1 'polypeptide(L)'
;MSYLDESLAPGEAVLARFDLHWTARWRLALFLLLAIPTFGIALLAAGWEWLRLRAIEQGVTDRRVVRKTGIVSRHTTELRLASIETVDLRQT
;
A
#
# COMPACT_ATOMS: atom_id res chain seq x y z
N MET A 1 -10.69 4.49 -8.92
CA MET A 1 -9.63 5.46 -9.25
C MET A 1 -8.61 5.42 -8.11
N SER A 2 -7.30 5.47 -8.40
CA SER A 2 -6.28 5.44 -7.34
C SER A 2 -6.20 6.81 -6.68
N TYR A 3 -5.98 6.86 -5.36
CA TYR A 3 -5.85 8.12 -4.61
C TYR A 3 -4.75 9.02 -5.20
N LEU A 4 -3.71 8.41 -5.76
CA LEU A 4 -2.60 9.14 -6.39
C LEU A 4 -3.04 9.96 -7.60
N ASP A 5 -4.01 9.48 -8.40
CA ASP A 5 -4.53 10.21 -9.56
C ASP A 5 -5.40 11.39 -9.16
N GLU A 6 -6.13 11.25 -8.05
CA GLU A 6 -7.07 12.27 -7.55
C GLU A 6 -6.35 13.43 -6.84
N SER A 7 -5.20 13.13 -6.22
CA SER A 7 -4.44 14.10 -5.42
C SER A 7 -3.38 14.88 -6.22
N LEU A 8 -3.30 14.74 -7.55
CA LEU A 8 -2.27 15.40 -8.36
C LEU A 8 -2.46 16.92 -8.40
N ALA A 9 -1.37 17.66 -8.22
CA ALA A 9 -1.34 19.08 -8.50
C ALA A 9 -1.40 19.32 -10.02
N PRO A 10 -1.80 20.54 -10.47
CA PRO A 10 -1.85 20.85 -11.90
C PRO A 10 -0.49 20.67 -12.57
N GLY A 11 -0.41 19.78 -13.57
CA GLY A 11 0.85 19.49 -14.28
C GLY A 11 1.82 18.58 -13.52
N GLU A 12 1.37 17.86 -12.50
CA GLU A 12 2.13 16.81 -11.82
C GLU A 12 1.84 15.45 -12.46
N ALA A 13 2.91 14.67 -12.72
CA ALA A 13 2.80 13.33 -13.30
C ALA A 13 3.27 12.27 -12.30
N VAL A 14 2.58 11.13 -12.26
CA VAL A 14 3.04 9.95 -11.52
C VAL A 14 4.15 9.28 -12.33
N LEU A 15 5.37 9.25 -11.77
CA LEU A 15 6.53 8.64 -12.41
C LEU A 15 6.57 7.12 -12.16
N ALA A 16 6.24 6.70 -10.95
CA ALA A 16 6.23 5.29 -10.58
C ALA A 16 5.15 4.99 -9.54
N ARG A 17 4.57 3.79 -9.65
CA ARG A 17 3.71 3.19 -8.63
C ARG A 17 4.39 1.95 -8.10
N PHE A 18 4.33 1.77 -6.79
CA PHE A 18 4.92 0.61 -6.13
C PHE A 18 3.81 -0.33 -5.67
N ASP A 19 3.77 -1.49 -6.29
CA ASP A 19 2.89 -2.58 -5.87
C ASP A 19 3.47 -3.34 -4.68
N LEU A 20 2.58 -3.90 -3.87
CA LEU A 20 2.99 -4.74 -2.77
C LEU A 20 3.60 -6.05 -3.27
N HIS A 21 4.72 -6.39 -2.66
CA HIS A 21 5.40 -7.65 -2.89
C HIS A 21 4.47 -8.84 -2.60
N TRP A 22 4.72 -9.97 -3.24
CA TRP A 22 3.90 -11.17 -3.09
C TRP A 22 3.89 -11.75 -1.68
N THR A 23 4.94 -11.45 -0.91
CA THR A 23 5.05 -11.77 0.51
C THR A 23 4.05 -11.00 1.39
N ALA A 24 3.38 -9.97 0.88
CA ALA A 24 2.24 -9.40 1.60
C ALA A 24 0.98 -10.28 1.48
N ARG A 25 0.89 -11.09 0.41
CA ARG A 25 -0.28 -11.89 0.02
C ARG A 25 -0.29 -13.28 0.66
N TRP A 26 0.86 -13.83 1.04
CA TRP A 26 0.90 -15.21 1.59
C TRP A 26 0.10 -15.33 2.90
N ARG A 27 0.06 -14.27 3.72
CA ARG A 27 -0.76 -14.22 4.94
C ARG A 27 -2.25 -14.37 4.63
N LEU A 28 -2.71 -13.71 3.56
CA LEU A 28 -4.07 -13.87 3.06
C LEU A 28 -4.32 -15.33 2.61
N ALA A 29 -3.38 -15.91 1.84
CA ALA A 29 -3.49 -17.31 1.40
C ALA A 29 -3.53 -18.29 2.58
N LEU A 30 -2.76 -18.04 3.64
CA LEU A 30 -2.77 -18.83 4.86
C LEU A 30 -4.15 -18.78 5.54
N PHE A 31 -4.74 -17.60 5.71
CA PHE A 31 -6.08 -17.48 6.30
C PHE A 31 -7.17 -18.14 5.45
N LEU A 32 -7.03 -18.10 4.11
CA LEU A 32 -7.93 -18.82 3.21
C LEU A 32 -7.80 -20.33 3.35
N LEU A 33 -6.58 -20.86 3.50
CA LEU A 33 -6.35 -22.29 3.74
C LEU A 33 -6.94 -22.72 5.10
N LEU A 34 -6.77 -21.88 6.12
CA LEU A 34 -7.33 -22.12 7.46
C LEU A 34 -8.85 -22.00 7.53
N ALA A 35 -9.51 -21.47 6.49
CA ALA A 35 -10.97 -21.33 6.46
C ALA A 35 -11.69 -22.69 6.49
N ILE A 36 -11.12 -23.72 5.86
CA ILE A 36 -11.71 -25.08 5.82
C ILE A 36 -11.77 -25.71 7.22
N PRO A 37 -10.66 -25.85 7.98
CA PRO A 37 -10.71 -26.44 9.32
C PRO A 37 -11.43 -25.57 10.35
N THR A 38 -11.52 -24.25 10.14
CA THR A 38 -12.17 -23.33 11.08
C THR A 38 -13.64 -23.08 10.78
N PHE A 39 -14.27 -23.86 9.88
CA PHE A 39 -15.65 -23.68 9.45
C PHE A 39 -15.95 -22.24 9.00
N GLY A 40 -14.99 -21.60 8.31
CA GLY A 40 -15.16 -20.27 7.74
C GLY A 40 -14.86 -19.10 8.66
N ILE A 41 -14.53 -19.30 9.95
CA ILE A 41 -14.18 -18.19 10.85
C ILE A 41 -12.95 -17.43 10.33
N ALA A 42 -11.96 -18.14 9.78
CA ALA A 42 -10.77 -17.50 9.21
C ALA A 42 -11.06 -16.63 7.96
N LEU A 43 -12.25 -16.74 7.34
CA LEU A 43 -12.64 -15.85 6.24
C LEU A 43 -12.81 -14.40 6.70
N LEU A 44 -13.21 -14.16 7.95
CA LEU A 44 -13.30 -12.81 8.50
C LEU A 44 -11.91 -12.16 8.59
N ALA A 45 -10.92 -12.93 9.05
CA ALA A 45 -9.53 -12.50 9.11
C ALA A 45 -8.95 -12.30 7.69
N ALA A 46 -9.26 -13.20 6.75
CA ALA A 46 -8.87 -13.07 5.35
C ALA A 46 -9.46 -11.80 4.71
N GLY A 47 -10.75 -11.53 4.94
CA GLY A 47 -11.42 -10.32 4.46
C GLY A 47 -10.76 -9.04 5.00
N TRP A 48 -10.42 -9.03 6.29
CA TRP A 48 -9.71 -7.91 6.90
C TRP A 48 -8.30 -7.69 6.31
N GLU A 49 -7.50 -8.76 6.17
CA GLU A 49 -6.17 -8.66 5.58
C GLU A 49 -6.25 -8.21 4.11
N TRP A 50 -7.25 -8.68 3.35
CA TRP A 50 -7.49 -8.23 1.98
C TRP A 50 -7.84 -6.74 1.89
N LEU A 51 -8.72 -6.25 2.76
CA LEU A 51 -9.04 -4.83 2.89
C LEU A 51 -7.79 -4.02 3.24
N ARG A 52 -6.99 -4.52 4.18
CA ARG A 52 -5.74 -3.88 4.60
C ARG A 52 -4.73 -3.77 3.47
N LEU A 53 -4.55 -4.82 2.67
CA LEU A 53 -3.64 -4.83 1.53
C LEU A 53 -4.09 -3.85 0.44
N ARG A 54 -5.39 -3.77 0.16
CA ARG A 54 -5.94 -2.81 -0.80
C ARG A 54 -5.89 -1.36 -0.34
N ALA A 55 -5.85 -1.14 0.97
CA ALA A 55 -5.79 0.21 1.52
C ALA A 55 -4.40 0.86 1.36
N ILE A 56 -3.36 0.07 1.09
CA ILE A 56 -1.98 0.55 0.92
C ILE A 56 -1.78 0.97 -0.53
N GLU A 57 -1.41 2.23 -0.72
CA GLU A 57 -1.03 2.78 -2.03
C GLU A 57 0.29 3.53 -1.88
N GLN A 58 1.23 3.29 -2.79
CA GLN A 58 2.58 3.87 -2.74
C GLN A 58 2.99 4.32 -4.14
N GLY A 59 3.57 5.51 -4.24
CA GLY A 59 4.02 6.03 -5.53
C GLY A 59 4.94 7.23 -5.41
N VAL A 60 5.57 7.56 -6.53
CA VAL A 60 6.48 8.69 -6.69
C VAL A 60 5.99 9.52 -7.86
N THR A 61 5.87 10.83 -7.64
CA THR A 61 5.57 11.83 -8.65
C THR A 61 6.84 12.63 -8.99
N ASP A 62 6.74 13.61 -9.89
CA ASP A 62 7.87 14.50 -10.19
C ASP A 62 8.27 15.41 -9.00
N ARG A 63 7.37 15.63 -8.04
CA ARG A 63 7.58 16.56 -6.92
C ARG A 63 7.63 15.92 -5.54
N ARG A 64 6.99 14.75 -5.36
CA ARG A 64 6.88 14.12 -4.03
C ARG A 64 6.79 12.61 -4.07
N VAL A 65 7.13 12.01 -2.94
CA VAL A 65 6.89 10.60 -2.62
C VAL A 65 5.65 10.52 -1.74
N VAL A 66 4.71 9.67 -2.12
CA VAL A 66 3.43 9.50 -1.41
C VAL A 66 3.26 8.05 -0.96
N ARG A 67 2.91 7.88 0.31
CA ARG A 67 2.53 6.59 0.88
C ARG A 67 1.23 6.75 1.65
N LYS A 68 0.18 6.12 1.16
CA LYS A 68 -1.13 6.03 1.81
C LYS A 68 -1.28 4.68 2.49
N THR A 69 -1.72 4.72 3.73
CA THR A 69 -2.00 3.54 4.54
C THR A 69 -3.30 3.72 5.33
N GLY A 70 -3.94 2.61 5.69
CA GLY A 70 -5.12 2.60 6.55
C GLY A 70 -6.45 2.50 5.80
N ILE A 71 -7.35 1.69 6.36
CA ILE A 71 -8.63 1.28 5.74
C ILE A 71 -9.71 2.34 5.99
N VAL A 72 -9.85 2.75 7.26
CA VAL A 72 -10.87 3.72 7.72
C VAL A 72 -10.22 5.07 8.02
N SER A 73 -9.21 5.10 8.90
CA SER A 73 -8.35 6.27 9.07
C SER A 73 -7.29 6.25 7.96
N ARG A 74 -7.46 7.12 6.96
CA ARG A 74 -6.50 7.26 5.84
C ARG A 74 -5.34 8.10 6.34
N HIS A 75 -4.20 7.46 6.59
CA HIS A 75 -2.94 8.15 6.88
C HIS A 75 -2.12 8.23 5.60
N THR A 76 -1.99 9.45 5.07
CA THR A 76 -1.17 9.76 3.90
C THR A 76 0.09 10.47 4.37
N THR A 77 1.24 9.87 4.11
CA THR A 77 2.54 10.52 4.30
C THR A 77 3.02 11.02 2.95
N GLU A 78 3.22 12.34 2.86
CA GLU A 78 3.71 13.00 1.65
C GLU A 78 5.03 13.69 1.97
N LEU A 79 6.06 13.40 1.18
CA LEU A 79 7.41 13.93 1.34
C LEU A 79 7.85 14.55 0.03
N ARG A 80 8.21 15.84 0.03
CA ARG A 80 8.73 16.50 -1.18
C ARG A 80 10.10 15.93 -1.52
N LEU A 81 10.34 15.68 -2.81
CA LEU A 81 11.65 15.22 -3.30
C LEU A 81 12.77 16.19 -2.94
N ALA A 82 12.50 17.50 -3.02
CA ALA A 82 13.46 18.54 -2.64
C ALA A 82 13.81 18.56 -1.14
N SER A 83 13.01 17.91 -0.28
CA SER A 83 13.27 17.83 1.17
C SER A 83 14.00 16.55 1.57
N ILE A 84 14.34 15.68 0.62
CA ILE A 84 15.12 14.46 0.88
C ILE A 84 16.60 14.82 0.79
N GLU A 85 17.26 14.98 1.93
CA GLU A 85 18.70 15.30 1.96
C GLU A 85 19.60 14.08 1.71
N THR A 86 19.18 12.89 2.12
CA THR A 86 20.01 11.67 2.01
C THR A 86 19.15 10.43 1.83
N VAL A 87 19.59 9.51 0.99
CA VAL A 87 18.98 8.18 0.77
C VAL A 87 20.01 7.11 1.11
N ASP A 88 19.74 6.32 2.14
CA ASP A 88 20.55 5.15 2.52
C ASP A 88 19.99 3.90 1.84
N LEU A 89 20.82 3.18 1.09
CA LEU A 89 20.45 1.94 0.40
C LEU A 89 21.22 0.77 1.00
N ARG A 90 20.51 -0.04 1.81
CA ARG A 90 21.02 -1.33 2.27
C ARG A 90 20.46 -2.43 1.40
N GLN A 91 21.29 -2.93 0.48
CA GLN A 91 20.97 -4.09 -0.34
C GLN A 91 21.58 -5.34 0.32
N THR A 92 20.78 -6.41 0.42
CA THR A 92 21.22 -7.75 0.85
C THR A 92 21.27 -8.66 -0.36
#